data_AF-A0A2S4ZTI9-F1
#
_entry.id   AF-A0A2S4ZTI9-F1
#
_cell.length_a   1.000
_cell.length_b   1.000
_cell.length_c   1.000
_cell.angle_alpha   90.00
_cell.angle_beta   90.00
_cell.angle_gamma   90.00
#
_symmetry.space_group_name_H-M   'P 1'
#
loop_
_entity.id
_entity.type
_entity.pdbx_description
1 polymer ?
#
loop_
_entity_poly.entity_id
_entity_poly.type
_entity_poly.pdbx_seq_one_letter_code
_entity_poly.pdbx_strand_id
1 'polypeptide(L)'
;MAGSTQHPLLARYAQVRAQLAQRYGPDSQAVVFLLYEELLSLRTVLLENRAAREVGARVEALVREIQRRYDHGGIVSAGRDRRRLIHTDPPLIEYDRPAFDRMYAPLLDDGRPDVLHVTSAADAFAALSPGSTHIYVVDDRHRLLVWPEPFTLAETVFGRTPDRRRQGARVVHPMLVPERLRVRAAGELVLLGDPHDCMVVANLKSGHFLPPPACAPVLRTVLERVLPVAPGDVDIFTLPEPPSGPRAANPVDALR
;
A
#
# COMPACT_ATOMS: atom_id res chain seq x y z
N MET A 1 -2.16 41.98 13.97
CA MET A 1 -1.44 40.80 13.47
C MET A 1 -2.00 39.59 14.20
N ALA A 2 -2.89 38.83 13.57
CA ALA A 2 -3.40 37.60 14.16
C ALA A 2 -2.25 36.58 14.14
N GLY A 3 -1.74 36.21 15.31
CA GLY A 3 -0.74 35.16 15.43
C GLY A 3 -1.33 33.88 14.86
N SER A 4 -0.73 33.37 13.78
CA SER A 4 -1.05 32.05 13.23
C SER A 4 -0.85 31.04 14.36
N THR A 5 -1.95 30.63 14.99
CA THR A 5 -1.90 29.62 16.04
C THR A 5 -1.77 28.29 15.31
N GLN A 6 -0.52 27.86 15.14
CA GLN A 6 -0.19 26.62 14.43
C GLN A 6 -1.06 25.48 14.96
N HIS A 7 -1.72 24.74 14.06
CA HIS A 7 -2.65 23.68 14.45
C HIS A 7 -1.96 22.68 15.42
N PRO A 8 -2.54 22.35 16.59
CA PRO A 8 -1.87 21.57 17.64
C PRO A 8 -1.30 20.23 17.17
N LEU A 9 -2.00 19.56 16.24
CA LEU A 9 -1.56 18.32 15.62
C LEU A 9 -0.25 18.49 14.82
N LEU A 10 -0.11 19.61 14.09
CA LEU A 10 1.09 19.90 13.31
C LEU A 10 2.30 20.13 14.20
N ALA A 11 2.12 20.87 15.30
CA ALA A 11 3.17 21.07 16.29
C ALA A 11 3.61 19.74 16.92
N ARG A 12 2.66 18.84 17.21
CA ARG A 12 2.95 17.52 17.77
C ARG A 12 3.76 16.64 16.82
N TYR A 13 3.35 16.52 15.56
CA TYR A 13 4.09 15.72 14.57
C TYR A 13 5.47 16.29 14.28
N ALA A 14 5.61 17.62 14.22
CA ALA A 14 6.92 18.27 14.08
C ALA A 14 7.87 17.90 15.24
N GLN A 15 7.38 17.94 16.48
CA GLN A 15 8.15 17.56 17.67
C GLN A 15 8.58 16.09 17.63
N VAL A 16 7.65 15.16 17.38
CA VAL A 16 7.94 13.72 17.35
C VAL A 16 8.92 13.38 16.22
N ARG A 17 8.79 14.04 15.05
CA ARG A 17 9.69 13.84 13.92
C ARG A 17 11.11 14.28 14.24
N ALA A 18 11.28 15.43 14.91
CA ALA A 18 12.60 15.89 15.33
C ALA A 18 13.27 14.88 16.28
N GLN A 19 12.50 14.33 17.23
CA GLN A 19 13.00 13.31 18.16
C GLN A 19 13.39 12.01 17.45
N LEU A 20 12.57 11.50 16.52
CA LEU A 20 12.87 10.30 15.76
C LEU A 20 14.06 10.49 14.81
N ALA A 21 14.14 11.63 14.14
CA ALA A 21 15.26 11.95 13.25
C ALA A 21 16.58 12.04 14.02
N GLN A 22 16.58 12.61 15.23
CA GLN A 22 17.75 12.65 16.11
C GLN A 22 18.19 11.24 16.55
N ARG A 23 17.24 10.34 16.82
CA ARG A 23 17.52 9.00 17.34
C ARG A 23 17.92 7.98 16.28
N TYR A 24 17.25 7.99 15.13
CA TYR A 24 17.38 6.94 14.11
C TYR A 24 17.97 7.46 12.78
N GLY A 25 18.21 8.75 12.66
CA GLY A 25 18.61 9.41 11.42
C GLY A 25 17.40 9.93 10.62
N PRO A 26 17.58 11.02 9.86
CA PRO A 26 16.51 11.70 9.14
C PRO A 26 15.89 10.88 8.00
N ASP A 27 16.62 9.87 7.51
CA ASP A 27 16.21 8.99 6.40
C ASP A 27 15.80 7.59 6.86
N SER A 28 15.63 7.38 8.17
CA SER A 28 15.18 6.10 8.70
C SER A 28 13.75 5.77 8.27
N GLN A 29 13.45 4.47 8.16
CA GLN A 29 12.08 3.98 7.93
C GLN A 29 11.10 4.44 9.03
N ALA A 30 11.58 4.69 10.25
CA ALA A 30 10.79 5.25 11.33
C ALA A 30 10.25 6.66 11.01
N VAL A 31 11.02 7.48 10.29
CA VAL A 31 10.56 8.80 9.84
C VAL A 31 9.51 8.66 8.74
N VAL A 32 9.68 7.73 7.81
CA VAL A 32 8.67 7.43 6.78
C VAL A 32 7.34 7.01 7.41
N PHE A 33 7.39 6.14 8.43
CA PHE A 33 6.21 5.73 9.21
C PHE A 33 5.50 6.95 9.80
N LEU A 34 6.24 7.84 10.45
CA LEU A 34 5.64 9.00 11.09
C LEU A 34 4.98 9.95 10.08
N LEU A 35 5.56 10.10 8.89
CA LEU A 35 4.96 10.91 7.83
C LEU A 35 3.64 10.32 7.31
N TYR A 36 3.55 8.98 7.22
CA TYR A 36 2.31 8.30 6.87
C TYR A 36 1.24 8.49 7.96
N GLU A 37 1.59 8.29 9.23
CA GLU A 37 0.68 8.53 10.35
C GLU A 37 0.19 9.99 10.41
N GLU A 38 1.08 10.94 10.12
CA GLU A 38 0.74 12.36 10.00
C GLU A 38 -0.24 12.58 8.84
N LEU A 39 0.02 11.99 7.67
CA LEU A 39 -0.87 12.09 6.51
C LEU A 39 -2.27 11.56 6.83
N LEU A 40 -2.37 10.34 7.41
CA LEU A 40 -3.65 9.74 7.77
C LEU A 40 -4.41 10.62 8.75
N SER A 41 -3.74 11.15 9.77
CA SER A 41 -4.38 12.00 10.78
C SER A 41 -4.85 13.33 10.20
N LEU A 42 -4.08 13.96 9.32
CA LEU A 42 -4.49 15.21 8.67
C LEU A 42 -5.61 15.00 7.65
N ARG A 43 -5.62 13.87 6.95
CA ARG A 43 -6.74 13.47 6.08
C ARG A 43 -8.03 13.26 6.89
N THR A 44 -7.96 12.66 8.07
CA THR A 44 -9.09 12.59 9.02
C THR A 44 -9.58 13.98 9.43
N VAL A 45 -8.68 14.92 9.73
CA VAL A 45 -9.09 16.32 10.02
C VAL A 45 -9.76 16.98 8.81
N LEU A 46 -9.28 16.71 7.59
CA LEU A 46 -9.88 17.26 6.37
C LEU A 46 -11.25 16.66 6.06
N LEU A 47 -11.53 15.41 6.44
CA LEU A 47 -12.87 14.83 6.34
C LEU A 47 -13.88 15.62 7.17
N GLU A 48 -13.49 16.07 8.37
CA GLU A 48 -14.36 16.89 9.23
C GLU A 48 -14.40 18.37 8.79
N ASN A 49 -13.28 18.89 8.26
CA ASN A 49 -13.16 20.29 7.86
C ASN A 49 -12.31 20.47 6.59
N ARG A 50 -12.98 20.34 5.44
CA ARG A 50 -12.39 20.52 4.09
C ARG A 50 -11.79 21.92 3.87
N ALA A 51 -12.22 22.93 4.64
CA ALA A 51 -11.78 24.30 4.50
C ALA A 51 -10.49 24.62 5.30
N ALA A 52 -9.93 23.65 6.04
CA ALA A 52 -8.72 23.83 6.82
C ALA A 52 -7.46 23.98 5.94
N ARG A 53 -7.24 25.19 5.41
CA ARG A 53 -6.18 25.50 4.43
C ARG A 53 -4.77 25.11 4.88
N GLU A 54 -4.43 25.32 6.16
CA GLU A 54 -3.12 24.96 6.70
C GLU A 54 -2.91 23.44 6.70
N VAL A 55 -3.95 22.69 7.06
CA VAL A 55 -3.94 21.21 7.04
C VAL A 55 -3.83 20.71 5.61
N GLY A 56 -4.62 21.26 4.68
CA GLY A 56 -4.55 20.94 3.25
C GLY A 56 -3.15 21.17 2.66
N ALA A 57 -2.55 22.33 2.93
CA ALA A 57 -1.20 22.66 2.48
C ALA A 57 -0.15 21.69 3.06
N ARG A 58 -0.32 21.26 4.32
CA ARG A 58 0.56 20.27 4.93
C ARG A 58 0.39 18.89 4.29
N VAL A 59 -0.83 18.45 4.01
CA VAL A 59 -1.12 17.17 3.32
C VAL A 59 -0.41 17.15 1.97
N GLU A 60 -0.54 18.19 1.17
CA GLU A 60 0.17 18.27 -0.12
C GLU A 60 1.70 18.17 0.04
N ALA A 61 2.26 18.83 1.06
CA ALA A 61 3.68 18.75 1.36
C ALA A 61 4.10 17.35 1.80
N LEU A 62 3.28 16.66 2.61
CA LEU A 62 3.51 15.29 3.05
C LEU A 62 3.48 14.30 1.90
N VAL A 63 2.50 14.41 1.00
CA VAL A 63 2.40 13.54 -0.18
C VAL A 63 3.68 13.63 -1.01
N ARG A 64 4.18 14.85 -1.27
CA ARG A 64 5.46 15.05 -1.97
C ARG A 64 6.65 14.49 -1.19
N GLU A 65 6.69 14.70 0.13
CA GLU A 65 7.79 14.22 0.97
C GLU A 65 7.85 12.69 1.02
N ILE A 66 6.71 12.03 1.17
CA ILE A 66 6.59 10.56 1.20
C ILE A 66 6.99 9.97 -0.16
N GLN A 67 6.46 10.51 -1.26
CA GLN A 67 6.81 10.02 -2.60
C GLN A 67 8.31 10.15 -2.86
N ARG A 68 8.90 11.32 -2.54
CA ARG A 68 10.35 11.51 -2.65
C ARG A 68 11.12 10.45 -1.88
N ARG A 69 10.70 10.11 -0.66
CA ARG A 69 11.37 9.06 0.13
C ARG A 69 11.21 7.68 -0.48
N TYR A 70 10.07 7.36 -1.09
CA TYR A 70 9.88 6.11 -1.83
C TYR A 70 10.75 6.03 -3.09
N ASP A 71 10.95 7.14 -3.78
CA ASP A 71 11.82 7.21 -4.96
C ASP A 71 13.29 6.89 -4.61
N HIS A 72 13.74 7.24 -3.39
CA HIS A 72 15.12 7.03 -2.94
C HIS A 72 15.29 5.76 -2.09
N GLY A 73 14.21 5.26 -1.49
CA GLY A 73 14.23 4.20 -0.46
C GLY A 73 14.32 2.77 -0.99
N GLY A 74 14.62 2.58 -2.28
CA GLY A 74 14.84 1.33 -3.02
C GLY A 74 14.33 0.02 -2.39
N ILE A 75 13.39 -0.67 -3.04
CA ILE A 75 13.06 -2.06 -2.66
C ILE A 75 14.26 -2.96 -2.98
N VAL A 76 14.72 -3.73 -1.99
CA VAL A 76 15.69 -4.82 -2.19
C VAL A 76 15.14 -5.79 -3.23
N SER A 77 15.89 -6.00 -4.31
CA SER A 77 15.54 -6.74 -5.54
C SER A 77 15.20 -8.24 -5.38
N ALA A 78 15.09 -8.73 -4.14
CA ALA A 78 14.77 -10.12 -3.85
C ALA A 78 13.33 -10.42 -4.27
N GLY A 79 13.15 -11.12 -5.40
CA GLY A 79 11.84 -11.56 -5.89
C GLY A 79 11.53 -11.26 -7.35
N ARG A 80 12.38 -10.51 -8.06
CA ARG A 80 12.16 -10.18 -9.48
C ARG A 80 11.99 -11.40 -10.38
N ASP A 81 12.69 -12.49 -10.08
CA ASP A 81 12.65 -13.71 -10.89
C ASP A 81 11.30 -14.44 -10.83
N ARG A 82 10.41 -14.01 -9.92
CA ARG A 82 9.11 -14.64 -9.66
C ARG A 82 7.93 -13.85 -10.23
N ARG A 83 8.19 -12.84 -11.07
CA ARG A 83 7.11 -12.07 -11.73
C ARG A 83 7.45 -11.69 -13.16
N ARG A 84 6.43 -11.55 -13.99
CA ARG A 84 6.53 -11.09 -15.38
C ARG A 84 5.49 -10.00 -15.65
N LEU A 85 5.91 -8.92 -16.32
CA LEU A 85 4.97 -7.94 -16.87
C LEU A 85 4.45 -8.47 -18.21
N ILE A 86 3.15 -8.74 -18.31
CA ILE A 86 2.47 -9.27 -19.51
C ILE A 86 2.07 -8.12 -20.45
N HIS A 87 1.49 -7.05 -19.89
CA HIS A 87 1.08 -5.86 -20.62
C HIS A 87 1.62 -4.62 -19.91
N THR A 88 1.93 -3.58 -20.68
CA THR A 88 2.43 -2.28 -20.19
C THR A 88 1.32 -1.23 -20.09
N ASP A 89 0.28 -1.32 -20.91
CA ASP A 89 -0.83 -0.35 -20.95
C ASP A 89 -2.17 -1.01 -21.35
N PRO A 90 -3.17 -1.12 -20.44
CA PRO A 90 -3.00 -0.99 -19.00
C PRO A 90 -2.12 -2.12 -18.45
N PRO A 91 -1.30 -1.86 -17.42
CA PRO A 91 -0.34 -2.84 -16.93
C PRO A 91 -1.00 -4.11 -16.42
N LEU A 92 -0.36 -5.24 -16.68
CA LEU A 92 -0.75 -6.56 -16.17
C LEU A 92 0.49 -7.35 -15.76
N ILE A 93 0.52 -7.82 -14.52
CA ILE A 93 1.63 -8.56 -13.94
C ILE A 93 1.16 -9.97 -13.62
N GLU A 94 1.99 -10.96 -13.89
CA GLU A 94 1.78 -12.35 -13.49
C GLU A 94 2.89 -12.82 -12.55
N TYR A 95 2.50 -13.48 -11.47
CA TYR A 95 3.41 -14.13 -10.53
C TYR A 95 3.67 -15.57 -10.95
N ASP A 96 4.88 -16.05 -10.70
CA ASP A 96 5.34 -17.38 -11.10
C ASP A 96 4.55 -18.48 -10.37
N ARG A 97 3.85 -19.30 -11.16
CA ARG A 97 3.03 -20.41 -10.65
C ARG A 97 3.85 -21.43 -9.85
N PRO A 98 4.98 -21.98 -10.36
CA PRO A 98 5.82 -22.88 -9.57
C PRO A 98 6.30 -22.31 -8.24
N ALA A 99 6.68 -21.03 -8.20
CA ALA A 99 7.07 -20.36 -6.96
C ALA A 99 5.88 -20.25 -5.99
N PHE A 100 4.70 -19.91 -6.49
CA PHE A 100 3.48 -19.86 -5.70
C PHE A 100 3.13 -21.23 -5.10
N ASP A 101 3.13 -22.28 -5.92
CA ASP A 101 2.74 -23.62 -5.49
C ASP A 101 3.70 -24.16 -4.42
N ARG A 102 5.00 -23.83 -4.52
CA ARG A 102 5.99 -24.22 -3.50
C ARG A 102 5.86 -23.45 -2.19
N MET A 103 5.53 -22.16 -2.25
CA MET A 103 5.64 -21.25 -1.09
C MET A 103 4.32 -20.98 -0.38
N TYR A 104 3.21 -20.94 -1.12
CA TYR A 104 1.94 -20.40 -0.63
C TYR A 104 0.77 -21.35 -0.82
N ALA A 105 0.78 -22.26 -1.80
CA ALA A 105 -0.31 -23.23 -1.93
C ALA A 105 -0.52 -24.09 -0.67
N PRO A 106 0.52 -24.59 0.02
CA PRO A 106 0.32 -25.33 1.27
C PRO A 106 -0.39 -24.50 2.35
N LEU A 107 -0.16 -23.18 2.37
CA LEU A 107 -0.79 -22.26 3.32
C LEU A 107 -2.28 -22.01 3.01
N LEU A 108 -2.74 -22.36 1.80
CA LEU A 108 -4.14 -22.25 1.42
C LEU A 108 -4.92 -23.53 1.74
N ASP A 109 -4.26 -24.68 1.79
CA ASP A 109 -4.87 -25.95 2.19
C ASP A 109 -5.33 -25.91 3.65
N ASP A 110 -4.64 -25.13 4.50
CA ASP A 110 -5.02 -24.87 5.89
C ASP A 110 -6.16 -23.84 6.04
N GLY A 111 -6.56 -23.17 4.95
CA GLY A 111 -7.63 -22.18 4.94
C GLY A 111 -7.35 -21.03 3.98
N ARG A 112 -8.22 -20.89 2.97
CA ARG A 112 -8.16 -19.75 2.05
C ARG A 112 -8.39 -18.43 2.80
N PRO A 113 -7.63 -17.36 2.50
CA PRO A 113 -7.96 -16.06 3.05
C PRO A 113 -9.38 -15.67 2.67
N ASP A 114 -10.11 -15.14 3.64
CA ASP A 114 -11.35 -14.44 3.36
C ASP A 114 -11.00 -13.15 2.59
N VAL A 115 -11.31 -13.13 1.31
CA VAL A 115 -10.97 -12.02 0.42
C VAL A 115 -12.25 -11.28 0.09
N LEU A 116 -12.32 -10.03 0.52
CA LEU A 116 -13.40 -9.13 0.20
C LEU A 116 -13.25 -8.63 -1.23
N HIS A 117 -14.25 -8.86 -2.07
CA HIS A 117 -14.41 -8.13 -3.33
C HIS A 117 -15.18 -6.85 -3.04
N VAL A 118 -14.49 -5.71 -3.06
CA VAL A 118 -15.10 -4.41 -2.81
C VAL A 118 -15.87 -3.97 -4.05
N THR A 119 -17.19 -4.05 -3.97
CA THR A 119 -18.11 -3.60 -5.03
C THR A 119 -18.76 -2.25 -4.76
N SER A 120 -18.77 -1.83 -3.51
CA SER A 120 -19.32 -0.54 -3.08
C SER A 120 -18.63 -0.04 -1.81
N ALA A 121 -18.84 1.24 -1.49
CA ALA A 121 -18.39 1.81 -0.23
C ALA A 121 -19.09 1.18 0.98
N ALA A 122 -20.36 0.81 0.85
CA ALA A 122 -21.07 0.10 1.92
C ALA A 122 -20.38 -1.23 2.27
N ASP A 123 -19.99 -2.01 1.25
CA ASP A 123 -19.26 -3.27 1.45
C ASP A 123 -17.90 -3.01 2.12
N ALA A 124 -17.19 -1.97 1.65
CA ALA A 124 -15.89 -1.60 2.18
C ALA A 124 -15.98 -1.24 3.68
N PHE A 125 -16.88 -0.34 4.06
CA PHE A 125 -17.00 0.11 5.45
C PHE A 125 -17.71 -0.89 6.37
N ALA A 126 -18.44 -1.87 5.84
CA ALA A 126 -18.97 -2.98 6.63
C ALA A 126 -17.90 -4.00 7.03
N ALA A 127 -16.86 -4.18 6.21
CA ALA A 127 -15.87 -5.24 6.38
C ALA A 127 -14.45 -4.73 6.72
N LEU A 128 -14.13 -3.47 6.43
CA LEU A 128 -12.80 -2.89 6.63
C LEU A 128 -12.85 -1.86 7.77
N SER A 129 -11.86 -1.93 8.66
CA SER A 129 -11.67 -0.92 9.70
C SER A 129 -11.09 0.37 9.11
N PRO A 130 -11.78 1.53 9.21
CA PRO A 130 -11.24 2.81 8.78
C PRO A 130 -9.98 3.19 9.58
N GLY A 131 -9.05 3.90 8.94
CA GLY A 131 -7.75 4.28 9.51
C GLY A 131 -6.75 3.13 9.62
N SER A 132 -7.16 1.89 9.31
CA SER A 132 -6.28 0.73 9.35
C SER A 132 -5.74 0.36 7.98
N THR A 133 -4.56 -0.26 7.93
CA THR A 133 -3.93 -0.70 6.68
C THR A 133 -4.41 -2.10 6.31
N HIS A 134 -4.75 -2.30 5.03
CA HIS A 134 -5.24 -3.54 4.44
C HIS A 134 -4.42 -3.94 3.23
N ILE A 135 -4.25 -5.25 2.96
CA ILE A 135 -3.63 -5.73 1.70
C ILE A 135 -4.69 -5.65 0.62
N TYR A 136 -4.32 -5.13 -0.54
CA TYR A 136 -5.18 -5.22 -1.71
C TYR A 136 -4.44 -5.73 -2.94
N VAL A 137 -5.23 -6.26 -3.87
CA VAL A 137 -4.87 -6.40 -5.28
C VAL A 137 -6.01 -5.88 -6.15
N VAL A 138 -5.66 -5.27 -7.28
CA VAL A 138 -6.59 -5.13 -8.41
C VAL A 138 -6.30 -6.30 -9.33
N ASP A 139 -7.25 -7.21 -9.48
CA ASP A 139 -7.04 -8.39 -10.32
C ASP A 139 -7.05 -8.04 -11.81
N ASP A 140 -6.83 -9.05 -12.65
CA ASP A 140 -6.81 -8.88 -14.10
C ASP A 140 -8.18 -8.57 -14.74
N ARG A 141 -9.26 -8.64 -13.95
CA ARG A 141 -10.63 -8.25 -14.30
C ARG A 141 -11.03 -6.88 -13.74
N HIS A 142 -10.08 -6.10 -13.19
CA HIS A 142 -10.33 -4.80 -12.56
C HIS A 142 -11.22 -4.87 -11.31
N ARG A 143 -11.20 -6.00 -10.59
CA ARG A 143 -11.86 -6.14 -9.29
C ARG A 143 -10.91 -5.73 -8.18
N LEU A 144 -11.38 -4.91 -7.25
CA LEU A 144 -10.65 -4.58 -6.03
C LEU A 144 -10.86 -5.70 -5.00
N LEU A 145 -9.81 -6.47 -4.74
CA LEU A 145 -9.80 -7.55 -3.77
C LEU A 145 -8.97 -7.12 -2.57
N VAL A 146 -9.57 -7.16 -1.38
CA VAL A 146 -8.95 -6.69 -0.13
C VAL A 146 -8.98 -7.83 0.89
N TRP A 147 -7.88 -8.03 1.59
CA TRP A 147 -7.88 -8.89 2.78
C TRP A 147 -8.29 -8.03 3.99
N PRO A 148 -9.42 -8.34 4.66
CA PRO A 148 -10.06 -7.43 5.60
C PRO A 148 -9.40 -7.36 6.98
N GLU A 149 -8.51 -8.29 7.31
CA GLU A 149 -7.80 -8.25 8.59
C GLU A 149 -6.80 -7.07 8.56
N PRO A 150 -6.98 -6.06 9.43
CA PRO A 150 -6.09 -4.92 9.46
C PRO A 150 -4.72 -5.31 10.01
N PHE A 151 -3.71 -4.56 9.62
CA PHE A 151 -2.39 -4.60 10.26
C PHE A 151 -1.91 -3.18 10.50
N THR A 152 -1.07 -3.04 11.50
CA THR A 152 -0.47 -1.77 11.88
C THR A 152 0.60 -1.38 10.86
N LEU A 153 0.82 -0.08 10.66
CA LEU A 153 1.91 0.41 9.82
C LEU A 153 3.29 -0.02 10.36
N ALA A 154 3.40 -0.27 11.67
CA ALA A 154 4.58 -0.86 12.30
C ALA A 154 4.84 -2.29 11.79
N GLU A 155 3.81 -3.12 11.67
CA GLU A 155 3.90 -4.48 11.11
C GLU A 155 4.26 -4.48 9.62
N THR A 156 3.91 -3.42 8.89
CA THR A 156 4.35 -3.22 7.49
C THR A 156 5.86 -2.98 7.39
N VAL A 157 6.43 -2.23 8.34
CA VAL A 157 7.83 -1.76 8.28
C VAL A 157 8.80 -2.75 8.92
N PHE A 158 8.46 -3.28 10.09
CA PHE A 158 9.32 -4.21 10.83
C PHE A 158 9.04 -5.69 10.49
N GLY A 159 8.10 -5.91 9.58
CA GLY A 159 7.60 -7.24 9.23
C GLY A 159 6.49 -7.68 10.18
N ARG A 160 5.46 -8.29 9.60
CA ARG A 160 4.24 -8.66 10.33
C ARG A 160 4.51 -9.67 11.43
N THR A 161 3.84 -9.59 12.56
CA THR A 161 3.84 -10.75 13.46
C THR A 161 3.19 -11.93 12.71
N PRO A 162 3.79 -13.14 12.71
CA PRO A 162 3.15 -14.35 12.24
C PRO A 162 1.70 -14.42 12.74
N ASP A 163 0.71 -14.55 11.83
CA ASP A 163 -0.69 -14.58 12.24
C ASP A 163 -0.97 -15.88 13.00
N ARG A 164 -1.16 -15.77 14.32
CA ARG A 164 -1.38 -16.93 15.19
C ARG A 164 -2.65 -17.71 14.82
N ARG A 165 -3.65 -17.08 14.19
CA ARG A 165 -4.88 -17.75 13.73
C ARG A 165 -4.64 -18.62 12.50
N ARG A 166 -3.49 -18.45 11.81
CA ARG A 166 -3.05 -19.23 10.65
C ARG A 166 -1.74 -19.95 10.90
N GLN A 167 -1.54 -20.46 12.12
CA GLN A 167 -0.29 -21.12 12.53
C GLN A 167 0.99 -20.28 12.30
N GLY A 168 0.86 -18.95 12.27
CA GLY A 168 1.95 -18.02 11.99
C GLY A 168 2.10 -17.58 10.52
N ALA A 169 1.23 -18.01 9.59
CA ALA A 169 1.35 -17.66 8.18
C ALA A 169 0.93 -16.20 7.90
N ARG A 170 1.81 -15.42 7.27
CA ARG A 170 1.51 -14.06 6.81
C ARG A 170 0.76 -14.11 5.47
N VAL A 171 -0.44 -13.53 5.39
CA VAL A 171 -1.13 -13.36 4.10
C VAL A 171 -0.32 -12.42 3.21
N VAL A 172 -0.14 -12.82 1.95
CA VAL A 172 0.61 -12.07 0.92
C VAL A 172 -0.22 -11.88 -0.34
N HIS A 173 0.13 -10.89 -1.18
CA HIS A 173 -0.64 -10.52 -2.37
C HIS A 173 -1.00 -11.70 -3.30
N PRO A 174 -0.09 -12.66 -3.62
CA PRO A 174 -0.46 -13.78 -4.49
C PRO A 174 -1.60 -14.64 -3.94
N MET A 175 -1.77 -14.73 -2.61
CA MET A 175 -2.83 -15.51 -1.97
C MET A 175 -4.23 -14.90 -2.19
N LEU A 176 -4.33 -13.64 -2.64
CA LEU A 176 -5.61 -13.01 -2.96
C LEU A 176 -6.10 -13.35 -4.38
N VAL A 177 -5.23 -13.90 -5.24
CA VAL A 177 -5.54 -14.28 -6.63
C VAL A 177 -4.94 -15.64 -6.99
N PRO A 178 -5.14 -16.70 -6.18
CA PRO A 178 -4.37 -17.94 -6.30
C PRO A 178 -4.61 -18.70 -7.61
N GLU A 179 -5.76 -18.53 -8.27
CA GLU A 179 -6.10 -19.23 -9.51
C GLU A 179 -5.38 -18.67 -10.73
N ARG A 180 -5.24 -17.35 -10.82
CA ARG A 180 -4.69 -16.68 -12.02
C ARG A 180 -3.31 -16.09 -11.77
N LEU A 181 -3.01 -15.72 -10.53
CA LEU A 181 -1.77 -15.04 -10.13
C LEU A 181 -1.49 -13.78 -10.95
N ARG A 182 -2.55 -13.07 -11.35
CA ARG A 182 -2.47 -11.90 -12.21
C ARG A 182 -3.10 -10.69 -11.56
N VAL A 183 -2.37 -9.58 -11.58
CA VAL A 183 -2.80 -8.31 -10.99
C VAL A 183 -2.45 -7.13 -11.88
N ARG A 184 -3.26 -6.09 -11.80
CA ARG A 184 -3.01 -4.78 -12.39
C ARG A 184 -2.45 -3.78 -11.40
N ALA A 185 -2.67 -4.01 -10.10
CA ALA A 185 -2.07 -3.27 -9.00
C ALA A 185 -2.03 -4.17 -7.76
N ALA A 186 -1.07 -3.95 -6.86
CA ALA A 186 -0.98 -4.68 -5.60
C ALA A 186 -0.22 -3.84 -4.58
N GLY A 187 -0.70 -3.81 -3.34
CA GLY A 187 -0.01 -3.07 -2.30
C GLY A 187 -0.84 -3.03 -1.03
N GLU A 188 -0.82 -1.87 -0.39
CA GLU A 188 -1.51 -1.61 0.87
C GLU A 188 -2.44 -0.41 0.68
N LEU A 189 -3.62 -0.45 1.31
CA LEU A 189 -4.59 0.65 1.29
C LEU A 189 -5.10 0.96 2.69
N VAL A 190 -5.48 2.22 2.91
CA VAL A 190 -6.16 2.73 4.08
C VAL A 190 -7.38 3.50 3.61
N LEU A 191 -8.54 3.19 4.18
CA LEU A 191 -9.78 3.94 3.99
C LEU A 191 -9.99 4.86 5.20
N LEU A 192 -10.41 6.10 4.95
CA LEU A 192 -10.77 7.06 5.98
C LEU A 192 -12.18 7.58 5.70
N GLY A 193 -12.91 7.96 6.75
CA GLY A 193 -14.25 8.53 6.63
C GLY A 193 -15.35 7.48 6.77
N ASP A 194 -16.37 7.59 5.91
CA ASP A 194 -17.57 6.77 5.94
C ASP A 194 -18.08 6.43 4.52
N PRO A 195 -19.16 5.63 4.37
CA PRO A 195 -19.67 5.23 3.05
C PRO A 195 -20.10 6.35 2.11
N HIS A 196 -20.28 7.58 2.59
CA HIS A 196 -20.77 8.73 1.84
C HIS A 196 -19.68 9.76 1.54
N ASP A 197 -18.71 9.93 2.45
CA ASP A 197 -17.54 10.78 2.25
C ASP A 197 -16.28 10.08 2.74
N CYS A 198 -15.38 9.74 1.81
CA CYS A 198 -14.18 8.99 2.15
C CYS A 198 -12.93 9.50 1.42
N MET A 199 -11.79 9.17 2.01
CA MET A 199 -10.48 9.36 1.41
C MET A 199 -9.73 8.03 1.40
N VAL A 200 -8.83 7.87 0.44
CA VAL A 200 -8.00 6.68 0.27
C VAL A 200 -6.54 7.09 0.30
N VAL A 201 -5.75 6.42 1.13
CA VAL A 201 -4.30 6.44 1.05
C VAL A 201 -3.82 5.04 0.70
N ALA A 202 -3.12 4.89 -0.42
CA ALA A 202 -2.66 3.61 -0.90
C ALA A 202 -1.21 3.67 -1.38
N ASN A 203 -0.57 2.51 -1.47
CA ASN A 203 0.71 2.37 -2.12
C ASN A 203 0.74 1.18 -3.09
N LEU A 204 1.74 1.16 -3.97
CA LEU A 204 2.07 0.03 -4.85
C LEU A 204 3.25 -0.79 -4.30
N LYS A 205 3.26 -1.06 -2.99
CA LYS A 205 4.35 -1.76 -2.31
C LYS A 205 4.08 -3.27 -2.17
N SER A 206 4.09 -3.98 -3.29
CA SER A 206 4.11 -5.45 -3.26
C SER A 206 5.49 -6.00 -3.60
N GLY A 207 6.14 -6.67 -2.63
CA GLY A 207 7.42 -7.37 -2.88
C GLY A 207 7.30 -8.57 -3.82
N HIS A 208 6.08 -9.08 -4.05
CA HIS A 208 5.83 -10.23 -4.91
C HIS A 208 5.58 -9.81 -6.36
N PHE A 209 4.66 -8.87 -6.56
CA PHE A 209 4.30 -8.40 -7.90
C PHE A 209 5.20 -7.26 -8.39
N LEU A 210 5.79 -6.48 -7.49
CA LEU A 210 6.63 -5.30 -7.79
C LEU A 210 5.98 -4.40 -8.86
N PRO A 211 4.79 -3.82 -8.57
CA PRO A 211 4.02 -3.10 -9.57
C PRO A 211 4.75 -1.83 -10.03
N PRO A 212 4.83 -1.58 -11.36
CA PRO A 212 5.38 -0.35 -11.88
C PRO A 212 4.48 0.86 -11.56
N PRO A 213 5.01 2.09 -11.59
CA PRO A 213 4.22 3.31 -11.38
C PRO A 213 3.00 3.44 -12.30
N ALA A 214 3.05 2.87 -13.52
CA ALA A 214 1.94 2.82 -14.47
C ALA A 214 0.67 2.12 -13.92
N CYS A 215 0.77 1.37 -12.81
CA CYS A 215 -0.37 0.76 -12.15
C CYS A 215 -1.22 1.77 -11.35
N ALA A 216 -0.68 2.94 -10.98
CA ALA A 216 -1.37 3.91 -10.13
C ALA A 216 -2.66 4.47 -10.78
N PRO A 217 -2.68 4.85 -12.08
CA PRO A 217 -3.92 5.20 -12.77
C PRO A 217 -4.98 4.09 -12.74
N VAL A 218 -4.59 2.82 -12.88
CA VAL A 218 -5.53 1.69 -12.84
C VAL A 218 -6.18 1.58 -11.46
N LEU A 219 -5.38 1.68 -10.39
CA LEU A 219 -5.91 1.69 -9.03
C LEU A 219 -6.87 2.85 -8.82
N ARG A 220 -6.50 4.06 -9.24
CA ARG A 220 -7.34 5.26 -9.14
C ARG A 220 -8.69 5.05 -9.80
N THR A 221 -8.72 4.60 -11.05
CA THR A 221 -9.96 4.32 -11.78
C THR A 221 -10.82 3.26 -11.08
N VAL A 222 -10.22 2.23 -10.48
CA VAL A 222 -10.98 1.21 -9.74
C VAL A 222 -11.56 1.79 -8.45
N LEU A 223 -10.80 2.60 -7.71
CA LEU A 223 -11.27 3.26 -6.48
C LEU A 223 -12.43 4.22 -6.77
N GLU A 224 -12.29 5.07 -7.80
CA GLU A 224 -13.34 6.02 -8.23
C GLU A 224 -14.63 5.33 -8.69
N ARG A 225 -14.54 4.06 -9.12
CA ARG A 225 -15.72 3.27 -9.51
C ARG A 225 -16.48 2.66 -8.35
N VAL A 226 -15.82 2.35 -7.23
CA VAL A 226 -16.40 1.59 -6.11
C VAL A 226 -16.57 2.42 -4.84
N LEU A 227 -15.88 3.56 -4.73
CA LEU A 227 -15.94 4.47 -3.58
C LEU A 227 -16.36 5.88 -4.03
N PRO A 228 -17.08 6.65 -3.19
CA PRO A 228 -17.44 8.03 -3.47
C PRO A 228 -16.26 8.98 -3.18
N VAL A 229 -15.11 8.75 -3.82
CA VAL A 229 -13.91 9.57 -3.63
C VAL A 229 -13.79 10.67 -4.69
N ALA A 230 -13.44 11.87 -4.27
CA ALA A 230 -13.01 12.91 -5.20
C ALA A 230 -11.56 12.66 -5.68
N PRO A 231 -11.14 13.15 -6.86
CA PRO A 231 -9.77 12.94 -7.35
C PRO A 231 -8.67 13.40 -6.38
N GLY A 232 -8.90 14.48 -5.61
CA GLY A 232 -7.97 15.02 -4.61
C GLY A 232 -7.94 14.24 -3.28
N ASP A 233 -8.81 13.24 -3.12
CA ASP A 233 -8.97 12.43 -1.91
C ASP A 233 -8.33 11.05 -2.01
N VAL A 234 -7.58 10.83 -3.09
CA VAL A 234 -6.87 9.58 -3.35
C VAL A 234 -5.38 9.86 -3.48
N ASP A 235 -4.62 9.50 -2.44
CA ASP A 235 -3.16 9.53 -2.42
C ASP A 235 -2.62 8.14 -2.77
N ILE A 236 -1.88 8.01 -3.87
CA ILE A 236 -1.28 6.73 -4.30
C ILE A 236 0.23 6.91 -4.40
N PHE A 237 0.96 6.16 -3.57
CA PHE A 237 2.41 6.17 -3.57
C PHE A 237 2.99 5.05 -4.42
N THR A 238 3.95 5.39 -5.28
CA THR A 238 4.60 4.43 -6.18
C THR A 238 6.04 4.19 -5.75
N LEU A 239 6.60 3.06 -6.18
CA LEU A 239 8.01 2.76 -6.03
C LEU A 239 8.66 2.74 -7.42
N PRO A 240 9.91 3.19 -7.55
CA PRO A 240 10.58 3.20 -8.84
C PRO A 240 10.68 1.78 -9.38
N GLU A 241 10.59 1.65 -10.70
CA GLU A 241 10.88 0.37 -11.32
C GLU A 241 12.31 -0.04 -10.98
N PRO A 242 12.52 -1.26 -10.49
CA PRO A 242 13.83 -1.65 -10.08
C PRO A 242 14.67 -1.82 -11.37
N PRO A 243 15.89 -1.27 -11.45
CA PRO A 243 16.63 -1.06 -12.71
C PRO A 243 16.76 -2.36 -13.50
N SER A 244 16.44 -2.36 -14.79
CA SER A 244 16.51 -3.51 -15.69
C SER A 244 17.96 -3.94 -15.94
N GLY A 245 18.61 -4.49 -14.91
CA GLY A 245 19.90 -5.16 -15.05
C GLY A 245 19.71 -6.54 -15.70
N PRO A 246 20.76 -7.08 -16.34
CA PRO A 246 20.72 -8.44 -16.88
C PRO A 246 20.29 -9.40 -15.76
N ARG A 247 19.41 -10.35 -16.09
CA ARG A 247 19.15 -11.52 -15.24
C ARG A 247 20.52 -12.05 -14.83
N ALA A 248 20.86 -11.98 -13.55
CA ALA A 248 21.95 -12.80 -13.05
C ALA A 248 21.54 -14.23 -13.41
N ALA A 249 22.35 -14.89 -14.24
CA ALA A 249 22.12 -16.29 -14.59
C ALA A 249 21.91 -17.03 -13.27
N ASN A 250 20.80 -17.75 -13.17
CA ASN A 250 20.54 -18.57 -12.00
C ASN A 250 21.71 -19.56 -11.94
N PRO A 251 22.49 -19.65 -10.84
CA PRO A 251 23.65 -20.53 -10.79
C PRO A 251 23.29 -22.02 -11.00
N VAL A 252 22.00 -22.35 -11.00
CA VAL A 252 21.46 -23.67 -11.33
C VAL A 252 21.42 -23.94 -12.85
N ASP A 253 21.39 -22.90 -13.68
CA ASP A 253 21.39 -23.03 -15.16
C ASP A 253 22.80 -23.22 -15.72
N ALA A 254 23.85 -23.07 -14.91
CA ALA A 254 25.25 -23.29 -15.29
C ALA A 254 25.74 -24.74 -15.02
N LEU A 255 24.85 -25.62 -14.54
CA LEU A 255 25.16 -27.02 -14.21
C LEU A 255 24.25 -28.03 -14.96
N ARG A 256 23.71 -27.63 -16.12
CA ARG A 256 23.05 -28.56 -17.06
C ARG A 256 23.79 -28.64 -18.38
#